data_AF-A0A482X053-F1
#
_entry.id   AF-A0A482X053-F1
#
_cell.length_a   1.000
_cell.length_b   1.000
_cell.length_c   1.000
_cell.angle_alpha   90.00
_cell.angle_beta   90.00
_cell.angle_gamma   90.00
#
_symmetry.space_group_name_H-M   'P 1'
#
loop_
_entity.id
_entity.type
_entity.pdbx_description
1 polymer ?
#
loop_
_entity_poly.entity_id
_entity_poly.type
_entity_poly.pdbx_seq_one_letter_code
_entity_poly.pdbx_strand_id
1 'polypeptide(L)'
;MDENGNECAWLLLSLLQSKTCPAHETLYELIDLELSHVDELIDIALASVMKLVAKVIKELGANLPMELVHTLLKPQSPLLQLRFNPSSMVHSETVAVYHSLLNLKNIPLLKEVYRVLVGELEPLHVGENPHADTKYSYEEAHFVVLLHFKALADIANASNSIIGMWVLQPSIVDLLAVRLMPRKLSKLPSDLQYALLYMLYSHCSKHNHFISSSGLL
;
A
#
# COMPACT_ATOMS: atom_id res chain seq x y z
N MET A 1 13.09 -20.74 -3.15
CA MET A 1 12.22 -21.41 -4.13
C MET A 1 12.37 -20.66 -5.43
N ASP A 2 12.50 -21.37 -6.55
CA ASP A 2 12.91 -20.79 -7.83
C ASP A 2 11.76 -19.95 -8.44
N GLU A 3 12.12 -18.89 -9.17
CA GLU A 3 11.22 -18.03 -9.97
C GLU A 3 10.08 -18.82 -10.66
N ASN A 4 10.42 -19.98 -11.22
CA ASN A 4 9.50 -20.88 -11.93
C ASN A 4 8.40 -21.47 -11.03
N GLY A 5 8.70 -21.75 -9.77
CA GLY A 5 7.72 -22.26 -8.80
C GLY A 5 6.64 -21.22 -8.51
N ASN A 6 7.07 -19.98 -8.32
CA ASN A 6 6.18 -18.85 -8.05
C ASN A 6 5.35 -18.48 -9.27
N GLU A 7 5.94 -18.56 -10.47
CA GLU A 7 5.19 -18.37 -11.71
C GLU A 7 4.11 -19.44 -11.90
N CYS A 8 4.41 -20.70 -11.62
CA CYS A 8 3.44 -21.78 -11.66
C CYS A 8 2.28 -21.55 -10.66
N ALA A 9 2.61 -21.24 -9.41
CA ALA A 9 1.61 -20.90 -8.40
C ALA A 9 0.76 -19.70 -8.83
N TRP A 10 1.38 -18.65 -9.37
CA TRP A 10 0.71 -17.46 -9.87
C TRP A 10 -0.27 -17.77 -11.01
N LEU A 11 0.13 -18.64 -11.96
CA LEU A 11 -0.72 -19.08 -13.07
C LEU A 11 -1.91 -19.90 -12.57
N LEU A 12 -1.68 -20.83 -11.64
CA LEU A 12 -2.74 -21.63 -11.02
C LEU A 12 -3.73 -20.74 -10.25
N LEU A 13 -3.25 -19.78 -9.48
CA LEU A 13 -4.09 -18.78 -8.81
C LEU A 13 -4.89 -17.96 -9.81
N SER A 14 -4.32 -17.62 -10.96
CA SER A 14 -5.04 -16.90 -12.02
C SER A 14 -6.19 -17.70 -12.63
N LEU A 15 -6.04 -19.02 -12.71
CA LEU A 15 -7.07 -19.93 -13.22
C LEU A 15 -8.16 -20.22 -12.19
N LEU A 16 -7.77 -20.40 -10.93
CA LEU A 16 -8.68 -20.78 -9.85
C LEU A 16 -9.39 -19.59 -9.21
N GLN A 17 -8.75 -18.41 -9.19
CA GLN A 17 -9.26 -17.17 -8.60
C GLN A 17 -9.75 -17.37 -7.16
N SER A 18 -11.00 -17.05 -6.85
CA SER A 18 -11.60 -17.22 -5.52
C SER A 18 -11.99 -18.66 -5.17
N LYS A 19 -11.77 -19.64 -6.06
CA LYS A 19 -12.08 -21.06 -5.82
C LYS A 19 -10.94 -21.82 -5.10
N THR A 20 -9.93 -21.11 -4.63
CA THR A 20 -8.72 -21.64 -3.96
C THR A 20 -8.92 -22.01 -2.50
N CYS A 21 -10.16 -22.01 -2.00
CA CYS A 21 -10.52 -22.26 -0.60
C CYS A 21 -9.79 -23.44 0.08
N PRO A 22 -9.57 -24.61 -0.56
CA PRO A 22 -8.85 -25.72 0.07
C PRO A 22 -7.35 -25.48 0.29
N ALA A 23 -6.75 -24.51 -0.40
CA ALA A 23 -5.31 -24.26 -0.45
C ALA A 23 -4.87 -23.00 0.29
N HIS A 24 -5.78 -22.28 0.97
CA HIS A 24 -5.44 -21.01 1.64
C HIS A 24 -4.32 -21.19 2.67
N GLU A 25 -4.41 -22.20 3.55
CA GLU A 25 -3.37 -22.47 4.55
C GLU A 25 -2.01 -22.72 3.92
N THR A 26 -1.96 -23.56 2.88
CA THR A 26 -0.71 -23.85 2.15
C THR A 26 -0.14 -22.62 1.45
N LEU A 27 -0.99 -21.70 0.96
CA LEU A 27 -0.54 -20.44 0.37
C LEU A 27 0.06 -19.50 1.43
N TYR A 28 -0.48 -19.50 2.65
CA TYR A 28 0.09 -18.71 3.75
C TYR A 28 1.43 -19.27 4.21
N GLU A 29 1.50 -20.60 4.40
CA GLU A 29 2.76 -21.30 4.72
C GLU A 29 3.83 -21.02 3.66
N LEU A 30 3.44 -21.01 2.37
CA LEU A 30 4.33 -20.65 1.28
C LEU A 30 4.82 -19.20 1.40
N ILE A 31 3.91 -18.25 1.60
CA ILE A 31 4.28 -16.84 1.77
C ILE A 31 5.22 -16.66 2.95
N ASP A 32 4.92 -17.23 4.11
CA ASP A 32 5.76 -17.10 5.30
C ASP A 32 7.16 -17.70 5.08
N LEU A 33 7.23 -18.86 4.41
CA LEU A 33 8.49 -19.49 4.05
C LEU A 33 9.31 -18.65 3.07
N GLU A 34 8.69 -18.06 2.05
CA GLU A 34 9.41 -17.22 1.09
C GLU A 34 9.87 -15.91 1.73
N LEU A 35 9.01 -15.29 2.55
CA LEU A 35 9.34 -14.07 3.28
C LEU A 35 10.46 -14.27 4.29
N SER A 36 10.61 -15.47 4.87
CA SER A 36 11.70 -15.77 5.81
C SER A 36 13.08 -15.89 5.16
N HIS A 37 13.16 -16.03 3.83
CA HIS A 37 14.41 -16.19 3.10
C HIS A 37 14.74 -14.99 2.20
N VAL A 38 14.00 -13.89 2.30
CA VAL A 38 14.15 -12.69 1.46
C VAL A 38 15.61 -12.17 1.41
N ASP A 39 16.33 -12.21 2.53
CA ASP A 39 17.71 -11.72 2.60
C ASP A 39 18.71 -12.54 1.76
N GLU A 40 18.36 -13.76 1.36
CA GLU A 40 19.21 -14.68 0.61
C GLU A 40 18.88 -14.72 -0.89
N LEU A 41 17.79 -14.07 -1.31
CA LEU A 41 17.27 -14.12 -2.67
C LEU A 41 17.87 -13.04 -3.57
N ILE A 42 18.08 -13.40 -4.85
CA ILE A 42 18.43 -12.44 -5.90
C ILE A 42 17.21 -11.61 -6.33
N ASP A 43 17.43 -10.43 -6.92
CA ASP A 43 16.37 -9.49 -7.29
C ASP A 43 15.23 -10.09 -8.13
N ILE A 44 15.55 -11.01 -9.05
CA ILE A 44 14.53 -11.70 -9.87
C ILE A 44 13.62 -12.57 -9.00
N ALA A 45 14.20 -13.33 -8.08
CA ALA A 45 13.44 -14.15 -7.15
C ALA A 45 12.62 -13.28 -6.20
N LEU A 46 13.20 -12.19 -5.66
CA LEU A 46 12.50 -11.22 -4.82
C LEU A 46 11.27 -10.62 -5.50
N ALA A 47 11.42 -10.18 -6.75
CA ALA A 47 10.32 -9.67 -7.54
C ALA A 47 9.24 -10.74 -7.75
N SER A 48 9.64 -12.00 -8.02
CA SER A 48 8.70 -13.11 -8.18
C SER A 48 7.91 -13.40 -6.89
N VAL A 49 8.57 -13.37 -5.72
CA VAL A 49 7.90 -13.49 -4.40
C VAL A 49 6.89 -12.36 -4.21
N MET A 50 7.28 -11.09 -4.43
CA MET A 50 6.36 -9.95 -4.29
C MET A 50 5.17 -10.02 -5.26
N LYS A 51 5.42 -10.46 -6.49
CA LYS A 51 4.37 -10.68 -7.50
C LYS A 51 3.39 -11.77 -7.07
N LEU A 52 3.88 -12.85 -6.46
CA LEU A 52 3.05 -13.92 -5.91
C LEU A 52 2.23 -13.40 -4.71
N VAL A 53 2.85 -12.68 -3.78
CA VAL A 53 2.17 -12.07 -2.62
C VAL A 53 1.04 -11.14 -3.08
N ALA A 54 1.30 -10.23 -4.02
CA ALA A 54 0.29 -9.35 -4.59
C ALA A 54 -0.88 -10.14 -5.20
N LYS A 55 -0.56 -11.23 -5.90
CA LYS A 55 -1.57 -12.12 -6.51
C LYS A 55 -2.42 -12.82 -5.45
N VAL A 56 -1.81 -13.38 -4.41
CA VAL A 56 -2.53 -14.04 -3.31
C VAL A 56 -3.49 -13.07 -2.64
N ILE A 57 -3.03 -11.86 -2.29
CA ILE A 57 -3.87 -10.81 -1.69
C ILE A 57 -5.08 -10.50 -2.59
N LYS A 58 -4.85 -10.36 -3.89
CA LYS A 58 -5.90 -10.05 -4.87
C LYS A 58 -6.96 -11.16 -4.98
N GLU A 59 -6.54 -12.43 -5.06
CA GLU A 59 -7.47 -13.55 -5.29
C GLU A 59 -8.21 -13.98 -4.02
N LEU A 60 -7.53 -13.94 -2.86
CA LEU A 60 -8.17 -14.26 -1.58
C LEU A 60 -9.12 -13.15 -1.13
N GLY A 61 -8.76 -11.89 -1.38
CA GLY A 61 -9.61 -10.72 -1.18
C GLY A 61 -10.28 -10.67 0.19
N ALA A 62 -11.57 -11.05 0.24
CA ALA A 62 -12.34 -11.03 1.48
C ALA A 62 -11.94 -12.09 2.51
N ASN A 63 -11.30 -13.18 2.06
CA ASN A 63 -10.86 -14.30 2.91
C ASN A 63 -9.44 -14.12 3.46
N LEU A 64 -8.79 -12.99 3.18
CA LEU A 64 -7.46 -12.71 3.67
C LEU A 64 -7.48 -12.54 5.21
N PRO A 65 -6.63 -13.24 5.97
CA PRO A 65 -6.56 -13.09 7.42
C PRO A 65 -5.95 -11.74 7.80
N MET A 66 -6.38 -11.19 8.92
CA MET A 66 -5.85 -9.94 9.47
C MET A 66 -4.37 -10.09 9.82
N GLU A 67 -4.02 -11.26 10.34
CA GLU A 67 -2.67 -11.64 10.75
C GLU A 67 -1.68 -11.51 9.58
N LEU A 68 -2.07 -11.87 8.37
CA LEU A 68 -1.20 -11.71 7.19
C LEU A 68 -0.98 -10.24 6.84
N VAL A 69 -2.02 -9.39 6.95
CA VAL A 69 -1.87 -7.94 6.78
C VAL A 69 -0.88 -7.39 7.80
N HIS A 70 -0.99 -7.81 9.06
CA HIS A 70 -0.05 -7.41 10.11
C HIS A 70 1.36 -7.95 9.86
N THR A 71 1.53 -9.19 9.41
CA THR A 71 2.84 -9.75 9.08
C THR A 71 3.52 -8.99 7.94
N LEU A 72 2.76 -8.59 6.92
CA LEU A 72 3.27 -7.84 5.77
C LEU A 72 3.59 -6.38 6.10
N LEU A 73 2.80 -5.73 6.96
CA LEU A 73 2.91 -4.29 7.23
C LEU A 73 3.52 -3.94 8.59
N LYS A 74 3.86 -4.92 9.44
CA LYS A 74 4.54 -4.65 10.71
C LYS A 74 5.87 -3.93 10.48
N PRO A 75 6.35 -3.15 11.46
CA PRO A 75 7.70 -2.61 11.44
C PRO A 75 8.73 -3.71 11.14
N GLN A 76 9.70 -3.37 10.29
CA GLN A 76 10.78 -4.27 9.86
C GLN A 76 10.29 -5.55 9.15
N SER A 77 9.07 -5.56 8.61
CA SER A 77 8.66 -6.64 7.71
C SER A 77 9.54 -6.68 6.46
N PRO A 78 9.67 -7.85 5.81
CA PRO A 78 10.43 -7.95 4.57
C PRO A 78 9.89 -7.02 3.48
N LEU A 79 8.57 -6.81 3.40
CA LEU A 79 7.95 -5.86 2.46
C LEU A 79 8.45 -4.42 2.68
N LEU A 80 8.55 -3.99 3.94
CA LEU A 80 9.02 -2.65 4.30
C LEU A 80 10.53 -2.48 4.08
N GLN A 81 11.31 -3.56 4.16
CA GLN A 81 12.73 -3.53 3.83
C GLN A 81 12.96 -3.50 2.31
N LEU A 82 12.22 -4.34 1.57
CA LEU A 82 12.34 -4.50 0.12
C LEU A 82 12.00 -3.24 -0.67
N ARG A 83 11.19 -2.33 -0.11
CA ARG A 83 10.91 -1.06 -0.79
C ARG A 83 12.17 -0.23 -1.07
N PHE A 84 13.22 -0.40 -0.26
CA PHE A 84 14.51 0.29 -0.44
C PHE A 84 15.49 -0.47 -1.36
N ASN A 85 15.08 -1.62 -1.91
CA ASN A 85 15.92 -2.34 -2.88
C ASN A 85 16.11 -1.47 -4.14
N PRO A 86 17.35 -1.35 -4.67
CA PRO A 86 17.66 -0.49 -5.81
C PRO A 86 17.10 -1.01 -7.14
N SER A 87 16.71 -2.28 -7.21
CA SER A 87 16.15 -2.90 -8.41
C SER A 87 14.75 -2.36 -8.71
N SER A 88 14.60 -1.75 -9.88
CA SER A 88 13.32 -1.21 -10.36
C SER A 88 12.23 -2.28 -10.47
N MET A 89 12.61 -3.53 -10.74
CA MET A 89 11.72 -4.67 -10.81
C MET A 89 11.15 -5.03 -9.43
N VAL A 90 12.02 -5.15 -8.41
CA VAL A 90 11.60 -5.40 -7.02
C VAL A 90 10.70 -4.26 -6.53
N HIS A 91 11.07 -3.02 -6.84
CA HIS A 91 10.28 -1.85 -6.49
C HIS A 91 8.89 -1.85 -7.15
N SER A 92 8.80 -2.21 -8.44
CA SER A 92 7.52 -2.31 -9.16
C SER A 92 6.59 -3.33 -8.51
N GLU A 93 7.11 -4.52 -8.18
CA GLU A 93 6.30 -5.57 -7.55
C GLU A 93 5.95 -5.23 -6.10
N THR A 94 6.83 -4.55 -5.38
CA THR A 94 6.53 -4.00 -4.04
C THR A 94 5.35 -3.03 -4.09
N VAL A 95 5.32 -2.13 -5.07
CA VAL A 95 4.18 -1.23 -5.28
C VAL A 95 2.91 -2.02 -5.62
N ALA A 96 3.01 -3.09 -6.42
CA ALA A 96 1.87 -3.94 -6.75
C ALA A 96 1.25 -4.63 -5.52
N VAL A 97 2.07 -4.99 -4.51
CA VAL A 97 1.59 -5.49 -3.22
C VAL A 97 0.76 -4.41 -2.51
N TYR A 98 1.25 -3.18 -2.38
CA TYR A 98 0.50 -2.08 -1.77
C TYR A 98 -0.81 -1.78 -2.52
N HIS A 99 -0.79 -1.77 -3.86
CA HIS A 99 -2.00 -1.63 -4.67
C HIS A 99 -3.01 -2.75 -4.43
N SER A 100 -2.54 -3.99 -4.27
CA SER A 100 -3.42 -5.13 -4.00
C SER A 100 -4.07 -5.02 -2.61
N LEU A 101 -3.32 -4.57 -1.60
CA LEU A 101 -3.84 -4.31 -0.25
C LEU A 101 -4.85 -3.16 -0.22
N LEU A 102 -4.57 -2.05 -0.92
CA LEU A 102 -5.46 -0.88 -0.97
C LEU A 102 -6.71 -1.09 -1.83
N ASN A 103 -6.75 -2.15 -2.64
CA ASN A 103 -7.91 -2.54 -3.44
C ASN A 103 -8.74 -3.67 -2.81
N LEU A 104 -8.48 -4.02 -1.55
CA LEU A 104 -9.26 -5.02 -0.82
C LEU A 104 -10.73 -4.60 -0.70
N LYS A 105 -11.64 -5.51 -1.06
CA LYS A 105 -13.09 -5.30 -0.93
C LYS A 105 -13.60 -5.46 0.50
N ASN A 106 -12.81 -6.10 1.36
CA ASN A 106 -13.11 -6.24 2.78
C ASN A 106 -12.77 -4.93 3.50
N ILE A 107 -13.81 -4.16 3.83
CA ILE A 107 -13.69 -2.82 4.40
C ILE A 107 -12.87 -2.81 5.71
N PRO A 108 -13.11 -3.71 6.70
CA PRO A 108 -12.26 -3.81 7.88
C PRO A 108 -10.77 -3.96 7.57
N LEU A 109 -10.40 -4.87 6.66
CA LEU A 109 -9.00 -5.07 6.26
C LEU A 109 -8.43 -3.82 5.56
N LEU A 110 -9.20 -3.25 4.62
CA LEU A 110 -8.78 -2.04 3.91
C LEU A 110 -8.54 -0.87 4.86
N LYS A 111 -9.41 -0.69 5.87
CA LYS A 111 -9.22 0.34 6.90
C LYS A 111 -7.95 0.12 7.68
N GLU A 112 -7.64 -1.13 8.03
CA GLU A 112 -6.42 -1.44 8.76
C GLU A 112 -5.16 -1.19 7.92
N VAL A 113 -5.13 -1.67 6.68
CA VAL A 113 -4.06 -1.36 5.71
C VAL A 113 -3.86 0.15 5.62
N TYR A 114 -4.94 0.91 5.39
CA TYR A 114 -4.86 2.36 5.25
C TYR A 114 -4.35 3.03 6.53
N ARG A 115 -4.81 2.59 7.71
CA ARG A 115 -4.36 3.11 9.00
C ARG A 115 -2.85 2.97 9.18
N VAL A 116 -2.30 1.80 8.85
CA VAL A 116 -0.86 1.53 8.96
C VAL A 116 -0.06 2.42 8.00
N LEU A 117 -0.47 2.50 6.73
CA LEU A 117 0.19 3.31 5.70
C LEU A 117 0.16 4.82 6.02
N VAL A 118 -0.96 5.34 6.52
CA VAL A 118 -1.05 6.74 6.98
C VAL A 118 -0.16 6.98 8.20
N GLY A 119 -0.03 5.99 9.09
CA GLY A 119 0.90 6.04 10.22
C GLY A 119 2.36 6.23 9.82
N GLU A 120 2.78 5.68 8.67
CA GLU A 120 4.13 5.92 8.12
C GLU A 120 4.31 7.32 7.52
N LEU A 121 3.23 7.92 7.00
CA LEU A 121 3.26 9.26 6.38
C LEU A 121 3.24 10.40 7.41
N GLU A 122 2.71 10.14 8.61
CA GLU A 122 2.44 11.16 9.61
C GLU A 122 3.34 10.97 10.85
N PRO A 123 4.52 11.63 10.91
CA PRO A 123 5.34 11.62 12.13
C PRO A 123 4.71 12.42 13.30
N LEU A 124 3.46 12.89 13.17
CA LEU A 124 2.79 13.82 14.10
C LEU A 124 1.32 13.48 14.40
N HIS A 125 0.95 12.21 14.59
CA HIS A 125 -0.33 11.88 15.25
C HIS A 125 -0.15 11.26 16.63
N VAL A 126 -0.86 11.87 17.58
CA VAL A 126 -1.11 11.42 18.95
C VAL A 126 -2.04 10.20 18.87
N GLY A 127 -1.45 9.00 18.92
CA GLY A 127 -2.14 7.70 18.87
C GLY A 127 -1.16 6.53 18.75
N GLU A 128 -1.64 5.29 18.82
CA GLU A 128 -0.84 4.08 18.58
C GLU A 128 -0.42 4.02 17.09
N ASN A 129 0.66 4.71 16.74
CA ASN A 129 1.33 4.57 15.45
C ASN A 129 2.16 3.28 15.49
N PRO A 130 1.82 2.25 14.68
CA PRO A 130 2.58 0.99 14.64
C PRO A 130 4.06 1.21 14.30
N HIS A 131 4.39 2.32 13.62
CA HIS A 131 5.75 2.68 13.19
C HIS A 131 6.39 3.78 14.04
N ALA A 132 5.83 4.13 15.21
CA ALA A 132 6.34 5.22 16.07
C ALA A 132 7.84 5.13 16.38
N ASP A 133 8.36 3.90 16.51
CA ASP A 133 9.77 3.65 16.83
C ASP A 133 10.69 3.56 15.59
N THR A 134 10.12 3.57 14.39
CA THR A 134 10.90 3.47 13.15
C THR A 134 11.51 4.83 12.80
N LYS A 135 12.84 4.90 12.79
CA LYS A 135 13.58 6.11 12.44
C LYS A 135 14.05 6.04 10.99
N TYR A 136 13.61 7.00 10.19
CA TYR A 136 14.10 7.20 8.82
C TYR A 136 15.14 8.32 8.77
N SER A 137 16.16 8.14 7.94
CA SER A 137 16.92 9.27 7.41
C SER A 137 16.03 10.16 6.55
N TYR A 138 16.49 11.37 6.24
CA TYR A 138 15.74 12.28 5.38
C TYR A 138 15.46 11.69 3.99
N GLU A 139 16.44 11.01 3.40
CA GLU A 139 16.32 10.37 2.09
C GLU A 139 15.33 9.20 2.11
N GLU A 140 15.41 8.35 3.14
CA GLU A 140 14.45 7.26 3.31
C GLU A 140 13.03 7.78 3.53
N ALA A 141 12.85 8.79 4.38
CA ALA A 141 11.54 9.40 4.62
C ALA A 141 10.95 9.99 3.34
N HIS A 142 11.77 10.71 2.56
CA HIS A 142 11.37 11.21 1.25
C HIS A 142 10.87 10.06 0.36
N PHE A 143 11.68 9.02 0.21
CA PHE A 143 11.37 7.88 -0.64
C PHE A 143 10.07 7.18 -0.21
N VAL A 144 9.91 6.94 1.10
CA VAL A 144 8.71 6.31 1.68
C VAL A 144 7.46 7.13 1.35
N VAL A 145 7.51 8.46 1.46
CA VAL A 145 6.37 9.33 1.13
C VAL A 145 5.99 9.20 -0.35
N LEU A 146 6.96 9.25 -1.26
CA LEU A 146 6.69 9.10 -2.71
C LEU A 146 6.10 7.72 -3.05
N LEU A 147 6.63 6.66 -2.45
CA LEU A 147 6.12 5.30 -2.62
C LEU A 147 4.65 5.20 -2.18
N HIS A 148 4.35 5.70 -0.99
CA HIS A 148 3.00 5.71 -0.46
C HIS A 148 2.05 6.55 -1.31
N PHE A 149 2.52 7.69 -1.83
CA PHE A 149 1.72 8.48 -2.76
C PHE A 149 1.42 7.72 -4.05
N LYS A 150 2.39 6.99 -4.60
CA LYS A 150 2.18 6.12 -5.75
C LYS A 150 1.17 5.00 -5.46
N ALA A 151 1.22 4.42 -4.26
CA ALA A 151 0.26 3.40 -3.83
C ALA A 151 -1.16 3.95 -3.65
N LEU A 152 -1.29 5.13 -3.02
CA LEU A 152 -2.57 5.79 -2.76
C LEU A 152 -3.20 6.41 -4.00
N ALA A 153 -2.44 6.62 -5.07
CA ALA A 153 -2.93 7.28 -6.28
C ALA A 153 -4.18 6.61 -6.86
N ASP A 154 -4.29 5.28 -6.84
CA ASP A 154 -5.45 4.58 -7.40
C ASP A 154 -6.72 4.87 -6.60
N ILE A 155 -6.66 4.73 -5.28
CA ILE A 155 -7.82 4.97 -4.41
C ILE A 155 -8.18 6.46 -4.33
N ALA A 156 -7.18 7.34 -4.35
CA ALA A 156 -7.38 8.79 -4.43
C ALA A 156 -8.03 9.19 -5.76
N ASN A 157 -7.73 8.49 -6.85
CA ASN A 157 -8.31 8.78 -8.15
C ASN A 157 -9.53 7.90 -8.48
N ALA A 158 -10.07 7.12 -7.55
CA ALA A 158 -11.22 6.28 -7.84
C ALA A 158 -12.50 7.12 -7.95
N SER A 159 -13.07 7.21 -9.16
CA SER A 159 -14.31 7.97 -9.40
C SER A 159 -15.46 7.40 -8.57
N ASN A 160 -16.26 8.29 -7.95
CA ASN A 160 -17.44 7.93 -7.13
C ASN A 160 -17.12 6.97 -5.95
N SER A 161 -15.87 6.93 -5.51
CA SER A 161 -15.49 6.07 -4.39
C SER A 161 -16.00 6.63 -3.06
N ILE A 162 -17.17 6.15 -2.62
CA ILE A 162 -17.64 6.33 -1.23
C ILE A 162 -16.55 5.89 -0.24
N ILE A 163 -15.74 4.90 -0.63
CA ILE A 163 -14.64 4.38 0.19
C ILE A 163 -13.59 5.46 0.47
N GLY A 164 -13.08 6.12 -0.57
CA GLY A 164 -12.08 7.18 -0.42
C GLY A 164 -12.62 8.47 0.20
N MET A 165 -13.92 8.73 0.04
CA MET A 165 -14.58 9.93 0.57
C MET A 165 -15.01 9.80 2.04
N TRP A 166 -15.46 8.62 2.48
CA TRP A 166 -16.18 8.47 3.75
C TRP A 166 -15.71 7.29 4.61
N VAL A 167 -15.23 6.21 4.00
CA VAL A 167 -14.90 4.98 4.73
C VAL A 167 -13.50 5.07 5.34
N LEU A 168 -12.53 5.58 4.59
CA LEU A 168 -11.18 5.79 5.08
C LEU A 168 -11.13 6.96 6.06
N GLN A 169 -10.34 6.80 7.12
CA GLN A 169 -10.15 7.80 8.16
C GLN A 169 -8.65 7.94 8.42
N PRO A 170 -8.04 9.12 8.18
CA PRO A 170 -8.63 10.32 7.56
C PRO A 170 -9.18 10.08 6.15
N SER A 171 -10.04 10.97 5.64
CA SER A 171 -10.41 10.97 4.22
C SER A 171 -9.20 11.33 3.36
N ILE A 172 -9.21 11.02 2.05
CA ILE A 172 -8.10 11.39 1.15
C ILE A 172 -7.87 12.91 1.12
N VAL A 173 -8.94 13.72 1.13
CA VAL A 173 -8.81 15.18 1.21
C VAL A 173 -8.21 15.61 2.54
N ASP A 174 -8.71 15.10 3.67
CA ASP A 174 -8.19 15.48 4.99
C ASP A 174 -6.72 15.09 5.15
N LEU A 175 -6.35 13.90 4.68
CA LEU A 175 -4.97 13.44 4.66
C LEU A 175 -4.08 14.43 3.90
N LEU A 176 -4.41 14.71 2.63
CA LEU A 176 -3.54 15.50 1.75
C LEU A 176 -3.57 17.01 2.08
N ALA A 177 -4.76 17.57 2.34
CA ALA A 177 -4.95 19.01 2.50
C ALA A 177 -4.75 19.51 3.94
N VAL A 178 -4.93 18.65 4.95
CA VAL A 178 -4.86 19.06 6.36
C VAL A 178 -3.67 18.41 7.06
N ARG A 179 -3.53 17.10 6.98
CA ARG A 179 -2.56 16.38 7.81
C ARG A 179 -1.14 16.38 7.24
N LEU A 180 -1.00 16.15 5.93
CA LEU A 180 0.30 16.13 5.24
C LEU A 180 0.72 17.52 4.73
N MET A 181 -0.21 18.47 4.66
CA MET A 181 0.08 19.81 4.17
C MET A 181 0.95 20.58 5.18
N PRO A 182 2.19 20.95 4.82
CA PRO A 182 3.04 21.73 5.72
C PRO A 182 2.52 23.16 5.86
N ARG A 183 2.84 23.81 6.97
CA ARG A 183 2.54 25.26 7.17
C ARG A 183 3.16 26.15 6.08
N LYS A 184 4.28 25.74 5.51
CA LYS A 184 4.95 26.42 4.40
C LYS A 184 5.35 25.38 3.37
N LEU A 185 4.68 25.41 2.23
CA LEU A 185 4.91 24.45 1.15
C LEU A 185 6.34 24.50 0.59
N SER A 186 6.97 25.67 0.63
CA SER A 186 8.38 25.88 0.23
C SER A 186 9.40 25.12 1.08
N LYS A 187 8.98 24.44 2.16
CA LYS A 187 9.85 23.60 2.99
C LYS A 187 9.91 22.15 2.50
N LEU A 188 8.99 21.73 1.62
CA LEU A 188 9.07 20.41 1.00
C LEU A 188 10.01 20.44 -0.20
N PRO A 189 10.71 19.33 -0.48
CA PRO A 189 11.27 19.04 -1.79
C PRO A 189 10.27 19.29 -2.93
N SER A 190 10.74 19.81 -4.05
CA SER A 190 9.91 20.23 -5.18
C SER A 190 9.06 19.08 -5.78
N ASP A 191 9.61 17.88 -5.79
CA ASP A 191 8.95 16.64 -6.21
C ASP A 191 7.85 16.21 -5.24
N LEU A 192 8.11 16.21 -3.93
CA LEU A 192 7.09 15.97 -2.90
C LEU A 192 5.98 17.02 -2.93
N GLN A 193 6.36 18.29 -3.09
CA GLN A 193 5.42 19.39 -3.27
C GLN A 193 4.52 19.13 -4.49
N TYR A 194 5.12 18.79 -5.63
CA TYR A 194 4.38 18.51 -6.86
C TYR A 194 3.46 17.31 -6.67
N ALA A 195 3.96 16.20 -6.13
CA ALA A 195 3.19 14.98 -5.94
C ALA A 195 1.99 15.19 -5.00
N LEU A 196 2.18 15.90 -3.89
CA LEU A 196 1.13 16.26 -2.94
C LEU A 196 0.04 17.10 -3.62
N LEU A 197 0.43 18.20 -4.27
CA LEU A 197 -0.50 19.12 -4.92
C LEU A 197 -1.22 18.46 -6.10
N TYR A 198 -0.50 17.68 -6.92
CA TYR A 198 -1.06 16.99 -8.07
C TYR A 198 -2.09 15.95 -7.65
N MET A 199 -1.78 15.16 -6.62
CA MET A 199 -2.73 14.16 -6.10
C MET A 199 -3.98 14.82 -5.52
N LEU A 200 -3.82 15.88 -4.73
CA LEU A 200 -4.94 16.65 -4.19
C LEU A 200 -5.80 17.25 -5.32
N TYR A 201 -5.16 17.87 -6.31
CA TYR A 201 -5.84 18.42 -7.48
C TYR A 201 -6.62 17.34 -8.25
N SER A 202 -5.97 16.21 -8.55
CA SER A 202 -6.54 15.11 -9.30
C SER A 202 -7.78 14.54 -8.59
N HIS A 203 -7.67 14.29 -7.28
CA HIS A 203 -8.78 13.83 -6.46
C HIS A 203 -9.94 14.84 -6.46
N CYS A 204 -9.68 16.11 -6.14
CA CYS A 204 -10.70 17.16 -6.13
C CYS A 204 -11.39 17.31 -7.50
N SER A 205 -10.63 17.29 -8.59
CA SER A 205 -11.16 17.42 -9.95
C SER A 205 -12.15 16.29 -10.29
N LYS A 206 -11.85 15.04 -9.91
CA LYS A 206 -12.76 13.89 -10.10
C LYS A 206 -14.07 14.01 -9.33
N HIS A 207 -14.09 14.79 -8.26
CA HIS A 207 -15.27 15.04 -7.44
C HIS A 207 -15.88 16.42 -7.69
N ASN A 208 -15.67 17.01 -8.87
CA ASN A 208 -16.18 18.35 -9.26
C ASN A 208 -15.85 19.42 -8.21
N HIS A 209 -14.66 19.35 -7.62
CA HIS A 209 -14.18 20.22 -6.56
C HIS A 209 -15.15 20.32 -5.37
N PHE A 210 -15.96 19.28 -5.13
CA PHE A 210 -16.94 19.19 -4.05
C PHE A 210 -17.97 20.34 -4.03
N ILE A 211 -18.21 21.00 -5.17
CA ILE A 211 -19.13 22.16 -5.29
C ILE A 211 -20.54 21.76 -4.82
N SER A 212 -21.08 20.63 -5.30
CA SER A 212 -22.44 20.17 -4.94
C SER A 212 -22.62 19.88 -3.45
N SER A 213 -21.54 19.57 -2.72
CA SER A 213 -21.56 19.28 -1.28
C SER A 213 -21.19 20.47 -0.40
N SER A 214 -20.79 21.61 -0.99
CA SER A 214 -20.29 22.78 -0.26
C SER A 214 -21.38 23.68 0.35
N GLY A 215 -22.65 23.44 0.02
CA GLY A 215 -23.77 24.31 0.44
C GLY A 215 -23.73 25.72 -0.17
N LEU A 216 -22.84 25.98 -1.13
CA LEU A 216 -22.70 27.26 -1.84
C LEU A 216 -23.67 27.41 -3.04
N LEU A 217 -24.71 26.58 -3.12
CA LEU A 217 -25.76 26.60 -4.13
C LEU A 217 -27.14 26.51 -3.47
#